data_AF-A0A662S8A9-F1
#
_entry.id   AF-A0A662S8A9-F1
#
_cell.length_a   1.000
_cell.length_b   1.000
_cell.length_c   1.000
_cell.angle_alpha   90.00
_cell.angle_beta   90.00
_cell.angle_gamma   90.00
#
_symmetry.space_group_name_H-M   'P 1'
#
loop_
_entity.id
_entity.type
_entity.pdbx_description
1 polymer ?
#
loop_
_entity_poly.entity_id
_entity_poly.type
_entity_poly.pdbx_seq_one_letter_code
_entity_poly.pdbx_strand_id
1 'polypeptide(L)'
;MPRPTGPTNPETIRTINALEKASRLAGSRIWADVAERLRKPTRSRIEVNLWKIDKYTSPGDVVVVPGKVLGEGRITKSVTVAALSFSESARRKIAEAGGKAVSLVELAQENPKGSGVKILA
;
A
#
# COMPACT_ATOMS: atom_id res chain seq x y z
N MET A 1 16.70 -26.86 2.58
CA MET A 1 15.47 -26.06 2.43
C MET A 1 15.53 -25.33 1.10
N PRO A 2 14.44 -25.29 0.31
CA PRO A 2 14.42 -24.49 -0.92
C PRO A 2 14.52 -23.00 -0.60
N ARG A 3 15.35 -22.27 -1.37
CA ARG A 3 15.43 -20.81 -1.27
C ARG A 3 14.10 -20.22 -1.80
N PRO A 4 13.54 -19.18 -1.16
CA PRO A 4 12.32 -18.56 -1.67
C PRO A 4 12.56 -17.97 -3.08
N THR A 5 11.76 -18.40 -4.06
CA THR A 5 11.86 -17.99 -5.48
C THR A 5 11.56 -16.50 -5.69
N GLY A 6 11.01 -15.83 -4.69
CA GLY A 6 10.59 -14.43 -4.80
C GLY A 6 9.34 -14.26 -5.68
N PRO A 7 8.87 -13.01 -5.86
CA PRO A 7 7.76 -12.72 -6.75
C PRO A 7 8.13 -12.96 -8.21
N THR A 8 7.29 -13.72 -8.93
CA THR A 8 7.45 -13.94 -10.38
C THR A 8 6.90 -12.77 -11.21
N ASN A 9 5.96 -11.99 -10.68
CA ASN A 9 5.30 -10.93 -11.43
C ASN A 9 6.24 -9.72 -11.64
N PRO A 10 6.55 -9.34 -12.90
CA PRO A 10 7.48 -8.26 -13.21
C PRO A 10 7.02 -6.89 -12.67
N GLU A 11 5.71 -6.62 -12.59
CA GLU A 11 5.20 -5.37 -12.03
C GLU A 11 5.45 -5.25 -10.53
N THR A 12 5.37 -6.39 -9.82
CA THR A 12 5.66 -6.43 -8.39
C THR A 12 7.16 -6.21 -8.15
N ILE A 13 8.01 -6.82 -8.97
CA ILE A 13 9.47 -6.62 -8.91
C ILE A 13 9.82 -5.15 -9.19
N ARG A 14 9.24 -4.54 -10.22
CA ARG A 14 9.44 -3.12 -10.54
C ARG A 14 9.01 -2.21 -9.41
N THR A 15 7.84 -2.47 -8.81
CA THR A 15 7.34 -1.71 -7.66
C THR A 15 8.28 -1.84 -6.46
N ILE A 16 8.75 -3.05 -6.13
CA ILE A 16 9.73 -3.28 -5.05
C ILE A 16 11.01 -2.49 -5.30
N ASN A 17 11.58 -2.58 -6.50
CA ASN A 17 12.81 -1.87 -6.85
C ASN A 17 12.65 -0.34 -6.80
N ALA A 18 11.48 0.17 -7.23
CA ALA A 18 11.18 1.59 -7.16
C ALA A 18 11.09 2.07 -5.70
N LEU A 19 10.43 1.31 -4.83
CA LEU A 19 10.31 1.61 -3.40
C LEU A 19 11.67 1.54 -2.68
N GLU A 20 12.50 0.55 -2.99
CA GLU A 20 13.86 0.47 -2.44
C GLU A 20 14.73 1.65 -2.89
N LYS A 21 14.60 2.07 -4.16
CA LYS A 21 15.31 3.24 -4.67
C LYS A 21 14.84 4.53 -3.98
N ALA A 22 13.52 4.71 -3.82
CA ALA A 22 12.96 5.85 -3.09
C ALA A 22 13.42 5.86 -1.63
N SER A 23 13.42 4.70 -0.97
CA SER A 23 13.95 4.53 0.39
C SER A 23 15.40 4.96 0.52
N ARG A 24 16.27 4.48 -0.39
CA ARG A 24 17.71 4.81 -0.38
C ARG A 24 17.98 6.29 -0.63
N LEU A 25 17.27 6.88 -1.60
CA LEU A 25 17.43 8.30 -1.95
C LEU A 25 16.95 9.22 -0.83
N ALA A 26 15.83 8.88 -0.19
CA ALA A 26 15.21 9.71 0.84
C ALA A 26 15.67 9.39 2.27
N GLY A 27 16.40 8.29 2.48
CA GLY A 27 16.75 7.77 3.80
C GLY A 27 15.54 7.25 4.61
N SER A 28 14.40 7.01 3.96
CA SER A 28 13.16 6.61 4.64
C SER A 28 13.10 5.10 4.84
N ARG A 29 13.13 4.64 6.10
CA ARG A 29 12.99 3.22 6.47
C ARG A 29 11.59 2.66 6.18
N ILE A 30 10.59 3.52 6.02
CA ILE A 30 9.19 3.13 5.77
C ILE A 30 9.08 2.41 4.44
N TRP A 31 9.67 2.97 3.37
CA TRP A 31 9.60 2.38 2.04
C TRP A 31 10.38 1.06 1.93
N ALA A 32 11.48 0.92 2.68
CA ALA A 32 12.20 -0.35 2.79
C ALA A 32 11.35 -1.43 3.47
N ASP A 33 10.65 -1.11 4.57
CA ASP A 33 9.75 -2.05 5.26
C ASP A 33 8.58 -2.48 4.36
N VAL A 34 7.97 -1.54 3.63
CA VAL A 34 6.92 -1.84 2.65
C VAL A 34 7.43 -2.77 1.55
N ALA A 35 8.63 -2.51 1.01
CA ALA A 35 9.25 -3.36 0.00
C ALA A 35 9.55 -4.77 0.51
N GLU A 36 10.05 -4.90 1.75
CA GLU A 36 10.31 -6.18 2.40
C GLU A 36 9.02 -7.00 2.60
N ARG A 37 7.94 -6.34 3.02
CA ARG A 37 6.62 -6.98 3.15
C ARG A 37 6.07 -7.46 1.79
N LEU A 38 6.33 -6.73 0.71
CA LEU A 38 5.95 -7.15 -0.65
C LEU A 38 6.78 -8.33 -1.18
N ARG A 39 8.04 -8.47 -0.71
CA ARG A 39 8.90 -9.62 -1.02
C ARG A 39 8.41 -10.92 -0.39
N LYS A 40 7.53 -10.86 0.62
CA LYS A 40 6.94 -12.06 1.23
C LYS A 40 6.14 -12.89 0.20
N PRO A 41 6.07 -14.22 0.39
CA PRO A 41 5.25 -15.10 -0.44
C PRO A 41 3.80 -14.61 -0.55
N THR A 42 3.18 -14.78 -1.71
CA THR A 42 1.83 -14.26 -1.99
C THR A 42 0.80 -14.67 -0.95
N ARG A 43 0.85 -15.92 -0.47
CA ARG A 43 -0.05 -16.45 0.58
C ARG A 43 0.09 -15.77 1.96
N SER A 44 1.20 -15.08 2.19
CA SER A 44 1.49 -14.35 3.43
C SER A 44 1.46 -12.83 3.24
N ARG A 45 1.07 -12.37 2.05
CA ARG A 45 0.86 -10.94 1.81
C ARG A 45 -0.41 -10.50 2.50
N ILE A 46 -0.39 -9.24 2.89
CA ILE A 46 -1.46 -8.62 3.63
C ILE A 46 -2.61 -8.32 2.67
N GLU A 47 -3.82 -8.59 3.15
CA GLU A 47 -5.06 -8.15 2.53
C GLU A 47 -5.83 -7.30 3.54
N VAL A 48 -6.24 -6.09 3.13
CA VAL A 48 -6.93 -5.14 4.00
C VAL A 48 -8.29 -4.81 3.42
N ASN A 49 -9.31 -4.95 4.25
CA ASN A 49 -10.67 -4.55 3.93
C ASN A 49 -10.93 -3.07 4.26
N LEU A 50 -11.90 -2.46 3.56
CA LEU A 50 -12.28 -1.05 3.76
C LEU A 50 -12.70 -0.74 5.20
N TRP A 51 -13.44 -1.65 5.86
CA TRP A 51 -13.85 -1.43 7.26
C TRP A 51 -12.64 -1.30 8.20
N LYS A 52 -11.54 -2.01 7.93
CA LYS A 52 -10.30 -1.93 8.73
C LYS A 52 -9.64 -0.57 8.50
N ILE A 53 -9.65 -0.06 7.27
CA ILE A 53 -9.13 1.27 6.95
C ILE A 53 -9.95 2.33 7.68
N ASP A 54 -11.28 2.30 7.57
CA ASP A 54 -12.16 3.29 8.19
C ASP A 54 -12.00 3.33 9.73
N LYS A 55 -11.84 2.18 10.37
CA LYS A 55 -11.64 2.09 11.82
C LYS A 55 -10.34 2.74 12.32
N TYR A 56 -9.24 2.57 11.59
CA TYR A 56 -7.90 2.99 12.04
C TYR A 56 -7.42 4.32 11.45
N THR A 57 -8.25 4.99 10.67
CA THR A 57 -7.91 6.25 10.01
C THR A 57 -8.77 7.41 10.47
N SER A 58 -8.23 8.61 10.31
CA SER A 58 -8.95 9.87 10.43
C SER A 58 -9.04 10.53 9.04
N PRO A 59 -10.02 11.43 8.82
CA PRO A 59 -10.11 12.18 7.57
C PRO A 59 -8.79 12.92 7.26
N GLY A 60 -8.30 12.80 6.03
CA GLY A 60 -7.03 13.39 5.58
C GLY A 60 -5.79 12.53 5.82
N ASP A 61 -5.91 11.37 6.47
CA ASP A 61 -4.77 10.47 6.67
C ASP A 61 -4.29 9.84 5.35
N VAL A 62 -2.98 9.55 5.32
CA VAL A 62 -2.33 8.78 4.25
C VAL A 62 -2.02 7.38 4.77
N VAL A 63 -2.61 6.37 4.12
CA VAL A 63 -2.46 4.97 4.45
C VAL A 63 -1.66 4.25 3.38
N VAL A 64 -0.69 3.45 3.82
CA VAL A 64 0.02 2.51 2.96
C VAL A 64 -0.34 1.08 3.32
N VAL A 65 -0.79 0.31 2.33
CA VAL A 65 -1.07 -1.11 2.44
C VAL A 65 -0.06 -1.88 1.58
N PRO A 66 0.87 -2.66 2.18
CA PRO A 66 1.86 -3.46 1.47
C PRO A 66 1.23 -4.75 0.91
N GLY A 67 0.18 -4.61 0.11
CA GLY A 67 -0.63 -5.73 -0.36
C GLY A 67 -1.88 -5.30 -1.13
N LYS A 68 -2.94 -6.09 -1.01
CA LYS A 68 -4.19 -5.87 -1.74
C LYS A 68 -5.25 -5.25 -0.84
N VAL A 69 -5.97 -4.27 -1.37
CA VAL A 69 -7.15 -3.71 -0.71
C VAL A 69 -8.41 -4.31 -1.31
N LEU A 70 -9.27 -4.82 -0.43
CA LEU A 70 -10.52 -5.48 -0.74
C LEU A 70 -11.70 -4.60 -0.36
N GLY A 71 -12.78 -4.69 -1.14
CA GLY A 71 -13.93 -3.80 -1.06
C GLY A 71 -14.98 -4.18 0.00
N GLU A 72 -14.62 -4.97 1.01
CA GLU A 72 -15.57 -5.38 2.05
C GLU A 72 -15.76 -4.28 3.10
N GLY A 73 -17.02 -3.98 3.42
CA GLY A 73 -17.40 -2.89 4.34
C GLY A 73 -17.67 -1.56 3.65
N ARG A 74 -17.69 -0.49 4.45
CA ARG A 74 -17.89 0.90 4.02
C ARG A 74 -16.72 1.74 4.49
N ILE A 75 -16.45 2.80 3.73
CA ILE A 75 -15.50 3.83 4.09
C ILE A 75 -16.25 5.15 4.09
N THR A 76 -16.22 5.84 5.22
CA THR A 76 -16.95 7.10 5.44
C THR A 76 -16.02 8.30 5.44
N LYS A 77 -14.73 8.05 5.64
CA LYS A 77 -13.70 9.08 5.78
C LYS A 77 -12.98 9.26 4.44
N SER A 78 -12.70 10.51 4.10
CA SER A 78 -11.84 10.86 2.98
C SER A 78 -10.39 10.57 3.34
N VAL A 79 -9.84 9.48 2.83
CA VAL A 79 -8.46 9.05 3.07
C VAL A 79 -7.73 8.77 1.77
N THR A 80 -6.42 9.00 1.78
CA THR A 80 -5.56 8.64 0.68
C THR A 80 -4.98 7.26 0.96
N VAL A 81 -5.34 6.27 0.16
CA VAL A 81 -4.90 4.88 0.33
C VAL A 81 -3.95 4.53 -0.81
N ALA A 82 -2.74 4.13 -0.47
CA ALA A 82 -1.74 3.60 -1.39
C ALA A 82 -1.59 2.09 -1.20
N ALA A 83 -1.73 1.31 -2.27
CA ALA A 83 -1.58 -0.14 -2.21
C ALA A 83 -0.95 -0.71 -3.48
N LEU A 84 -0.53 -1.99 -3.43
CA LEU A 84 -0.05 -2.70 -4.62
C LEU A 84 -1.18 -2.91 -5.62
N SER A 85 -2.36 -3.29 -5.11
CA SER A 85 -3.53 -3.54 -5.94
C SER A 85 -4.82 -3.27 -5.16
N PHE A 86 -5.87 -2.92 -5.89
CA PHE A 86 -7.18 -2.67 -5.34
C PHE A 86 -8.21 -3.52 -6.08
N SER A 87 -9.22 -4.03 -5.38
CA SER A 87 -10.40 -4.54 -6.06
C SER A 87 -11.16 -3.38 -6.71
N GLU A 88 -11.89 -3.66 -7.79
CA GLU A 88 -12.73 -2.65 -8.45
C GLU A 88 -13.75 -2.05 -7.48
N SER A 89 -14.35 -2.90 -6.65
CA SER A 89 -15.27 -2.50 -5.58
C SER A 89 -14.61 -1.56 -4.55
N ALA A 90 -13.33 -1.79 -4.21
CA ALA A 90 -12.61 -0.92 -3.30
C ALA A 90 -12.34 0.45 -3.91
N ARG A 91 -11.88 0.49 -5.17
CA ARG A 91 -11.63 1.75 -5.89
C ARG A 91 -12.89 2.62 -5.96
N ARG A 92 -14.03 2.02 -6.31
CA ARG A 92 -15.32 2.73 -6.39
C ARG A 92 -15.71 3.32 -5.03
N LYS A 93 -15.72 2.51 -3.98
CA LYS A 93 -16.11 2.96 -2.63
C LYS A 93 -15.17 4.04 -2.06
N ILE A 94 -13.86 3.94 -2.33
CA ILE A 94 -12.90 4.97 -1.92
C ILE A 94 -13.17 6.29 -2.64
N ALA A 95 -13.45 6.24 -3.95
CA ALA A 95 -13.79 7.42 -4.74
C ALA A 95 -15.13 8.04 -4.30
N GLU A 96 -16.15 7.22 -4.01
CA GLU A 96 -17.46 7.66 -3.50
C GLU A 96 -17.34 8.37 -2.15
N ALA A 97 -16.41 7.95 -1.28
CA ALA A 97 -16.15 8.61 0.00
C ALA A 97 -15.29 9.89 -0.12
N GLY A 98 -14.94 10.32 -1.34
CA GLY A 98 -14.06 11.47 -1.57
C GLY A 98 -12.60 11.20 -1.20
N GLY A 99 -12.21 9.93 -1.10
CA GLY A 99 -10.83 9.51 -0.90
C GLY A 99 -10.06 9.37 -2.22
N LYS A 100 -8.75 9.13 -2.11
CA LYS A 100 -7.87 8.88 -3.27
C LYS A 100 -7.25 7.49 -3.17
N ALA A 101 -7.41 6.69 -4.22
CA ALA A 101 -6.70 5.42 -4.34
C ALA A 101 -5.51 5.61 -5.29
N VAL A 102 -4.29 5.56 -4.74
CA VAL A 102 -3.04 5.80 -5.48
C VAL A 102 -2.15 4.56 -5.48
N SER A 103 -1.21 4.49 -6.41
CA SER A 103 -0.22 3.41 -6.39
C SER A 103 0.89 3.68 -5.37
N LEU A 104 1.55 2.62 -4.89
CA LEU A 104 2.71 2.78 -3.99
C LEU A 104 3.85 3.57 -4.65
N VAL A 105 3.99 3.46 -5.98
CA VAL A 105 5.03 4.18 -6.74
C VAL A 105 4.73 5.67 -6.78
N GLU A 106 3.48 6.05 -7.06
CA GLU A 106 3.05 7.46 -7.04
C GLU A 106 3.26 8.07 -5.66
N LEU A 107 2.81 7.39 -4.60
CA LEU A 107 2.95 7.94 -3.25
C LEU A 107 4.43 8.07 -2.84
N ALA A 108 5.30 7.15 -3.27
CA ALA A 108 6.74 7.25 -3.02
C ALA A 108 7.40 8.40 -3.79
N GLN A 109 6.86 8.79 -4.94
CA GLN A 109 7.32 9.97 -5.69
C GLN A 109 6.83 11.27 -5.07
N GLU A 110 5.56 11.32 -4.66
CA GLU A 110 4.97 12.51 -4.03
C GLU A 110 5.53 12.76 -2.61
N ASN A 111 5.69 11.70 -1.81
CA ASN A 111 6.19 11.78 -0.45
C ASN A 111 7.38 10.83 -0.21
N PRO A 112 8.58 11.16 -0.72
CA PRO A 112 9.76 10.30 -0.61
C PRO A 112 10.18 10.07 0.85
N LYS A 113 9.90 11.00 1.77
CA LYS A 113 10.22 10.86 3.20
C LYS A 113 9.25 9.93 3.94
N GLY A 114 8.00 9.83 3.48
CA GLY A 114 6.96 9.02 4.14
C GLY A 114 6.51 9.61 5.48
N SER A 115 6.70 10.91 5.70
CA SER A 115 6.27 11.57 6.95
C SER A 115 4.74 11.59 7.06
N GLY A 116 4.21 11.15 8.21
CA GLY A 116 2.77 11.10 8.47
C GLY A 116 2.03 9.91 7.85
N VAL A 117 2.76 8.93 7.29
CA VAL A 117 2.17 7.75 6.65
C VAL A 117 1.87 6.67 7.70
N LYS A 118 0.65 6.12 7.66
CA LYS A 118 0.24 4.97 8.49
C LYS A 118 0.33 3.69 7.67
N ILE A 119 1.16 2.74 8.09
CA ILE A 119 1.22 1.41 7.47
C ILE A 119 0.11 0.55 8.06
N LEU A 120 -0.83 0.10 7.22
CA LEU A 120 -1.85 -0.87 7.61
C LEU A 120 -1.46 -2.24 7.07
N ALA A 121 -1.21 -3.14 8.01
CA ALA A 121 -0.81 -4.53 7.79
C ALA A 121 -1.71 -5.49 8.57
#